data_AF-A0A553ZUQ4-F1
#
_entry.id   AF-A0A553ZUQ4-F1
#
_cell.length_a   1.000
_cell.length_b   1.000
_cell.length_c   1.000
_cell.angle_alpha   90.00
_cell.angle_beta   90.00
_cell.angle_gamma   90.00
#
_symmetry.space_group_name_H-M   'P 1'
#
loop_
_entity.id
_entity.type
_entity.pdbx_description
1 polymer ?
#
loop_
_entity_poly.entity_id
_entity_poly.type
_entity_poly.pdbx_seq_one_letter_code
_entity_poly.pdbx_strand_id
1 'polypeptide(L)'
;MYNSGRRCPQVSNEIKLDPQLQKTNISNIRNSSQNLHTITTVYNEGWTELDAITLAKQNMVDLQRVVRQYKSLVDTNSSQMESLIEQFSQAEKQVAEGITRS
;
A
#
# COMPACT_ATOMS: atom_id res chain seq x y z
N MET A 1 -50.05 -11.27 -26.34
CA MET A 1 -48.90 -12.15 -26.64
C MET A 1 -47.63 -11.34 -26.43
N TYR A 2 -46.73 -11.85 -25.58
CA TYR A 2 -45.30 -11.56 -25.30
C TYR A 2 -44.63 -10.34 -26.00
N ASN A 3 -43.71 -9.57 -25.41
CA ASN A 3 -42.90 -9.78 -24.21
C ASN A 3 -42.35 -8.41 -23.77
N SER A 4 -42.43 -8.11 -22.47
CA SER A 4 -41.78 -6.96 -21.83
C SER A 4 -40.27 -7.17 -21.86
N GLY A 5 -39.61 -6.58 -22.85
CA GLY A 5 -38.15 -6.49 -22.92
C GLY A 5 -37.61 -5.68 -21.75
N ARG A 6 -37.36 -6.36 -20.63
CA ARG A 6 -36.50 -5.86 -19.55
C ARG A 6 -35.12 -5.63 -20.17
N ARG A 7 -34.84 -4.37 -20.51
CA ARG A 7 -33.46 -3.92 -20.71
C ARG A 7 -32.81 -4.00 -19.33
N CYS A 8 -32.08 -5.07 -19.07
CA CYS A 8 -31.08 -5.05 -17.99
C CYS A 8 -30.18 -3.83 -18.26
N PRO A 9 -29.96 -2.93 -17.28
CA PRO A 9 -29.00 -1.86 -17.45
C PRO A 9 -27.65 -2.50 -17.81
N GLN A 10 -26.97 -1.91 -18.79
CA GLN A 10 -25.63 -2.32 -19.16
C GLN A 10 -24.78 -2.38 -17.90
N VAL A 11 -24.16 -3.53 -17.65
CA VAL A 11 -23.10 -3.68 -16.66
C VAL A 11 -22.09 -2.58 -16.97
N SER A 12 -22.02 -1.60 -16.07
CA SER A 12 -21.04 -0.52 -16.07
C SER A 12 -19.69 -1.11 -16.45
N ASN A 13 -18.92 -0.43 -17.30
CA ASN A 13 -17.48 -0.72 -17.48
C ASN A 13 -16.69 -0.36 -16.20
N GLU A 14 -17.28 -0.62 -15.03
CA GLU A 14 -16.68 -0.52 -13.73
C GLU A 14 -15.44 -1.37 -13.75
N ILE A 15 -14.33 -0.74 -13.39
CA ILE A 15 -13.10 -1.41 -13.00
C ILE A 15 -13.54 -2.47 -11.99
N LYS A 16 -13.54 -3.75 -12.38
CA LYS A 16 -13.75 -4.86 -11.46
C LYS A 16 -12.56 -4.87 -10.53
N LEU A 17 -12.71 -4.16 -9.42
CA LEU A 17 -11.76 -4.11 -8.34
C LEU A 17 -11.77 -5.51 -7.73
N ASP A 18 -10.74 -6.31 -8.00
CA ASP A 18 -10.55 -7.61 -7.34
C ASP A 18 -9.98 -7.35 -5.94
N PRO A 19 -10.79 -7.49 -4.86
CA PRO A 19 -10.35 -7.17 -3.50
C PRO A 19 -9.18 -8.05 -3.06
N GLN A 20 -9.11 -9.29 -3.54
CA GLN A 20 -8.09 -10.26 -3.15
C GLN A 20 -6.76 -9.96 -3.83
N LEU A 21 -6.79 -9.57 -5.10
CA LEU A 21 -5.60 -9.10 -5.82
C LEU A 21 -5.04 -7.83 -5.15
N GLN A 22 -5.90 -6.88 -4.77
CA GLN A 22 -5.46 -5.66 -4.10
C GLN A 22 -4.88 -5.93 -2.71
N LYS A 23 -5.50 -6.80 -1.90
CA LYS A 23 -4.94 -7.23 -0.60
C LYS A 23 -3.56 -7.86 -0.77
N THR A 24 -3.37 -8.66 -1.82
CA THR A 24 -2.07 -9.27 -2.15
C THR A 24 -1.02 -8.22 -2.52
N ASN A 25 -1.36 -7.27 -3.39
CA ASN A 25 -0.45 -6.19 -3.79
C ASN A 25 -0.02 -5.32 -2.60
N ILE A 26 -0.96 -4.99 -1.70
CA ILE A 26 -0.66 -4.23 -0.48
C ILE A 26 0.27 -5.02 0.44
N SER A 27 0.01 -6.31 0.63
CA SER A 27 0.88 -7.19 1.41
C SER A 27 2.29 -7.23 0.85
N ASN A 28 2.44 -7.33 -0.48
CA ASN A 28 3.74 -7.31 -1.14
C ASN A 28 4.50 -6.00 -0.89
N ILE A 29 3.83 -4.84 -1.03
CA ILE A 29 4.43 -3.52 -0.76
C ILE A 29 4.88 -3.42 0.70
N ARG A 30 4.03 -3.84 1.65
CA ARG A 30 4.35 -3.85 3.08
C ARG A 30 5.57 -4.73 3.35
N ASN A 31 5.61 -5.95 2.82
CA ASN A 31 6.72 -6.88 3.00
C ASN A 31 8.03 -6.34 2.39
N SER A 32 7.98 -5.76 1.18
CA SER A 32 9.14 -5.12 0.55
C SER A 32 9.68 -3.97 1.39
N SER A 33 8.80 -3.16 2.00
CA SER A 33 9.19 -2.07 2.90
C SER A 33 9.88 -2.59 4.16
N GLN A 34 9.40 -3.68 4.76
CA GLN A 34 10.01 -4.26 5.96
C GLN A 34 11.46 -4.73 5.70
N ASN A 35 11.75 -5.19 4.48
CA ASN A 35 13.09 -5.63 4.07
C ASN A 35 14.09 -4.48 3.83
N LEU A 36 13.65 -3.22 3.84
CA LEU A 36 14.55 -2.08 3.73
C LEU A 36 15.44 -1.97 4.97
N HIS A 37 16.75 -1.96 4.73
CA HIS A 37 17.77 -1.80 5.75
C HIS A 37 18.82 -0.81 5.25
N THR A 38 19.38 -0.03 6.18
CA THR A 38 20.51 0.85 5.87
C THR A 38 21.79 0.02 5.77
N ILE A 39 22.49 0.08 4.65
CA ILE A 39 23.81 -0.51 4.49
C ILE A 39 24.84 0.51 4.97
N THR A 40 25.71 0.11 5.88
CA THR A 40 26.83 0.93 6.35
C THR A 40 28.08 0.62 5.54
N THR A 41 28.58 1.62 4.82
CA THR A 41 29.92 1.60 4.22
C THR A 41 30.83 2.46 5.08
N VAL A 42 31.97 1.91 5.51
CA VAL A 42 32.97 2.66 6.28
C VAL A 42 33.69 3.61 5.31
N TYR A 43 33.69 4.90 5.60
CA TYR A 43 34.33 5.91 4.76
C TYR A 43 35.84 5.85 4.95
N ASN A 44 36.61 5.70 3.87
CA ASN A 44 38.06 5.84 3.87
C ASN A 44 38.47 7.05 3.02
N GLU A 45 39.22 7.94 3.67
CA GLU A 45 40.10 9.02 3.16
C GLU A 45 39.55 10.43 2.88
N GLY A 46 40.25 11.44 3.45
CA GLY A 46 40.45 12.76 2.84
C GLY A 46 40.19 14.03 3.67
N TRP A 47 39.59 13.94 4.86
CA TRP A 47 39.34 15.09 5.76
C TRP A 47 40.09 14.84 7.08
N THR A 48 40.18 15.82 7.99
CA THR A 48 40.49 15.52 9.40
C THR A 48 39.61 14.35 9.82
N GLU A 49 40.23 13.24 10.21
CA GLU A 49 39.55 11.94 10.42
C GLU A 49 38.29 12.09 11.29
N LEU A 50 38.33 13.02 12.25
CA LEU A 50 37.24 13.34 13.17
C LEU A 50 36.03 14.04 12.51
N ASP A 51 36.23 14.97 11.59
CA ASP A 51 35.13 15.73 10.96
C ASP A 51 34.40 14.86 9.93
N ALA A 52 35.14 14.06 9.16
CA ALA A 52 34.56 13.06 8.26
C ALA A 52 33.78 11.98 9.03
N ILE A 53 34.32 11.47 10.13
CA ILE A 53 33.62 10.49 10.97
C ILE A 53 32.34 11.10 11.58
N THR A 54 32.39 12.36 12.00
CA THR A 54 31.22 13.05 12.59
C THR A 54 30.12 13.24 11.55
N LEU A 55 30.47 13.71 10.35
CA LEU A 55 29.53 13.85 9.24
C LEU A 55 28.94 12.50 8.82
N ALA A 56 29.78 11.46 8.74
CA ALA A 56 29.34 10.10 8.43
C ALA A 56 28.34 9.57 9.47
N LYS A 57 28.60 9.81 10.77
CA LYS A 57 27.67 9.46 11.85
C LYS A 57 26.33 10.17 11.71
N GLN A 58 26.35 11.47 11.42
CA GLN A 58 25.14 12.23 11.22
C GLN A 58 24.33 11.70 10.02
N ASN A 59 25.00 11.45 8.89
CA ASN A 59 24.37 10.86 7.70
C ASN A 59 23.76 9.49 7.99
N MET A 60 24.42 8.64 8.80
CA MET A 60 23.87 7.35 9.21
C MET A 60 22.57 7.51 10.04
N VAL A 61 22.56 8.43 11.00
CA VAL A 61 21.37 8.74 11.80
C VAL A 61 20.22 9.24 10.93
N ASP A 62 20.52 10.12 9.97
CA ASP A 62 19.51 10.69 9.09
C ASP A 62 18.97 9.64 8.10
N LEU A 63 19.82 8.78 7.54
CA LEU A 63 19.39 7.64 6.71
C LEU A 63 18.49 6.67 7.48
N GLN A 64 18.86 6.33 8.71
CA GLN A 64 18.02 5.49 9.58
C GLN A 64 16.68 6.16 9.89
N ARG A 65 16.67 7.49 10.05
CA ARG A 65 15.43 8.26 10.25
C ARG A 65 14.54 8.19 9.01
N VAL A 66 15.10 8.41 7.81
CA VAL A 66 14.35 8.33 6.55
C VAL A 66 13.75 6.94 6.34
N VAL A 67 14.51 5.88 6.57
CA VAL A 67 14.00 4.50 6.44
C VAL A 67 12.85 4.24 7.41
N ARG A 68 12.95 4.69 8.66
CA ARG A 68 11.85 4.55 9.64
C ARG A 68 10.60 5.33 9.22
N GLN A 69 10.76 6.56 8.75
CA GLN A 69 9.65 7.39 8.26
C GLN A 69 8.96 6.74 7.05
N TYR A 70 9.74 6.22 6.11
CA TYR A 70 9.21 5.51 4.94
C TYR A 70 8.42 4.27 5.36
N LYS A 71 8.96 3.42 6.25
CA LYS A 71 8.25 2.24 6.77
C LYS A 71 6.92 2.61 7.41
N SER A 72 6.91 3.64 8.27
CA SER A 72 5.69 4.13 8.92
C SER A 72 4.65 4.63 7.91
N LEU A 73 5.06 5.34 6.86
CA LEU A 73 4.16 5.79 5.80
C LEU A 73 3.56 4.61 5.03
N VAL A 74 4.38 3.63 4.65
CA VAL A 74 3.92 2.43 3.95
C VAL A 74 2.92 1.65 4.82
N ASP A 75 3.21 1.45 6.10
CA ASP A 75 2.33 0.72 7.01
C ASP A 75 0.98 1.43 7.19
N THR A 76 1.00 2.76 7.35
CA THR A 76 -0.21 3.58 7.48
C THR A 76 -1.06 3.50 6.22
N ASN A 77 -0.45 3.73 5.05
CA ASN A 77 -1.17 3.71 3.77
C ASN A 77 -1.72 2.32 3.46
N SER A 78 -0.94 1.27 3.74
CA SER A 78 -1.37 -0.13 3.55
C SER A 78 -2.60 -0.46 4.40
N SER A 79 -2.60 -0.02 5.66
CA SER A 79 -3.73 -0.23 6.57
C SER A 79 -4.99 0.53 6.14
N GLN A 80 -4.82 1.77 5.65
CA GLN A 80 -5.92 2.56 5.09
C GLN A 80 -6.52 1.90 3.84
N MET A 81 -5.68 1.41 2.92
CA MET A 81 -6.13 0.73 1.72
C MET A 81 -6.85 -0.59 2.04
N GLU A 82 -6.34 -1.39 2.99
CA GLU A 82 -7.01 -2.61 3.45
C GLU A 82 -8.42 -2.32 4.00
N SER A 83 -8.56 -1.23 4.79
CA SER A 83 -9.86 -0.79 5.30
C SER A 83 -10.82 -0.40 4.18
N LEU A 84 -10.35 0.34 3.16
CA LEU A 84 -11.17 0.72 2.01
C LEU A 84 -11.62 -0.50 1.19
N ILE A 85 -10.74 -1.48 0.99
CA ILE A 85 -11.07 -2.72 0.28
C ILE A 85 -12.13 -3.52 1.05
N GLU A 86 -12.03 -3.56 2.37
CA GLU A 86 -13.01 -4.23 3.22
C GLU A 86 -14.37 -3.54 3.16
N GLN A 87 -14.40 -2.21 3.25
CA GLN A 87 -15.62 -1.42 3.08
C GLN A 87 -16.27 -1.64 1.71
N PHE A 88 -15.46 -1.66 0.64
CA PHE A 88 -15.93 -1.95 -0.71
C PHE A 88 -16.55 -3.36 -0.79
N SER A 89 -15.87 -4.38 -0.27
CA SER A 89 -16.35 -5.77 -0.29
C SER A 89 -17.68 -5.93 0.48
N GLN A 90 -17.82 -5.22 1.60
CA GLN A 90 -19.07 -5.20 2.38
C GLN A 90 -20.20 -4.50 1.62
N ALA A 91 -19.92 -3.38 0.96
CA ALA A 91 -20.90 -2.67 0.14
C ALA A 91 -21.38 -3.53 -1.04
N GLU A 92 -20.47 -4.21 -1.75
CA GLU A 92 -20.85 -5.13 -2.84
C GLU A 92 -21.75 -6.26 -2.35
N LYS A 93 -21.43 -6.84 -1.18
CA LYS A 93 -22.26 -7.89 -0.57
C LYS A 93 -23.67 -7.39 -0.24
N GLN A 94 -23.79 -6.19 0.34
CA GLN A 94 -25.09 -5.59 0.67
C GLN A 94 -25.93 -5.32 -0.59
N VAL A 95 -25.31 -4.83 -1.66
CA VAL A 95 -25.99 -4.61 -2.95
C VAL A 95 -26.48 -5.93 -3.54
N ALA A 96 -25.64 -6.98 -3.54
CA ALA A 96 -26.01 -8.29 -4.03
C ALA A 96 -27.20 -8.89 -3.23
N GLU A 97 -27.17 -8.80 -1.89
CA GLU A 97 -28.26 -9.25 -1.04
C GLU A 97 -29.57 -8.46 -1.27
N GLY A 98 -29.48 -7.15 -1.48
CA GLY A 98 -30.63 -6.28 -1.78
C GLY A 98 -31.31 -6.62 -3.10
N ILE A 99 -30.53 -6.91 -4.15
CA ILE A 99 -31.04 -7.34 -5.45
C ILE A 99 -31.74 -8.70 -5.34
N THR A 100 -31.19 -9.63 -4.55
CA THR A 100 -31.73 -11.00 -4.44
C THR A 100 -33.04 -11.06 -3.64
N ARG A 101 -33.32 -10.05 -2.79
CA ARG A 101 -34.54 -9.95 -1.97
C ARG A 101 -35.65 -9.08 -2.60
N SER A 102 -35.38 -8.43 -3.74
CA SER A 102 -36.31 -7.57 -4.48
C SER A 102 -36.97 -8.32 -5.63
#